data_AF-T5A403-F1
#
_entry.id   AF-T5A403-F1
#
_cell.length_a   1.000
_cell.length_b   1.000
_cell.length_c   1.000
_cell.angle_alpha   90.00
_cell.angle_beta   90.00
_cell.angle_gamma   90.00
#
_symmetry.space_group_name_H-M   'P 1'
#
loop_
_entity.id
_entity.type
_entity.pdbx_description
1 polymer ?
#
loop_
_entity_poly.entity_id
_entity_poly.type
_entity_poly.pdbx_seq_one_letter_code
_entity_poly.pdbx_strand_id
1 'polypeptide(L)'
;MDMGSHSPQEDSQPSQDSVMTVTQETRHEVLYFAYGSNMSTAQMRQRCPHSTPVGLGLLQGWTWIINERGYANVVATVDVEEAEAEPKAKGVYGLLYLLPPQDEERLDGYEGVPWAYEKVACEARWVRDGELRAVDEPVRVLVYVDRKRVAESVPRNE
;
A
#
# COMPACT_ATOMS: atom_id res chain seq x y z
N MET A 1 15.90 78.07 -3.56
CA MET A 1 16.61 76.81 -3.83
C MET A 1 16.38 75.91 -2.64
N ASP A 2 15.45 74.96 -2.76
CA ASP A 2 15.58 73.64 -2.12
C ASP A 2 14.63 72.69 -2.86
N MET A 3 15.20 71.65 -3.47
CA MET A 3 14.49 70.60 -4.21
C MET A 3 14.49 69.36 -3.32
N GLY A 4 13.39 69.15 -2.60
CA GLY A 4 13.13 67.94 -1.82
C GLY A 4 12.42 66.88 -2.67
N SER A 5 13.07 65.73 -2.78
CA SER A 5 12.79 64.56 -3.61
C SER A 5 11.79 63.55 -3.01
N HIS A 6 11.13 62.78 -3.91
CA HIS A 6 10.66 61.36 -3.77
C HIS A 6 9.60 61.05 -2.70
N SER A 7 8.65 60.10 -2.81
CA SER A 7 8.09 59.16 -3.80
C SER A 7 6.81 58.59 -3.13
N PRO A 8 5.79 58.09 -3.85
CA PRO A 8 4.60 57.50 -3.23
C PRO A 8 4.90 56.09 -2.69
N GLN A 9 4.52 55.82 -1.44
CA GLN A 9 4.63 54.50 -0.81
C GLN A 9 3.49 53.58 -1.27
N GLU A 10 3.87 52.45 -1.87
CA GLU A 10 3.05 51.27 -2.09
C GLU A 10 2.88 50.53 -0.76
N ASP A 11 1.67 50.49 -0.19
CA ASP A 11 1.32 49.51 0.84
C ASP A 11 0.60 48.34 0.16
N SER A 12 1.40 47.39 -0.34
CA SER A 12 0.93 46.07 -0.75
C SER A 12 0.87 45.18 0.49
N GLN A 13 -0.34 44.79 0.89
CA GLN A 13 -0.54 43.81 1.96
C GLN A 13 0.06 42.45 1.56
N PRO A 14 0.90 41.80 2.40
CA PRO A 14 1.33 40.44 2.11
C PRO A 14 0.18 39.45 2.39
N SER A 15 -0.14 38.65 1.36
CA SER A 15 -0.99 37.46 1.41
C SER A 15 -0.60 36.54 2.55
N GLN A 16 -1.60 36.08 3.30
CA GLN A 16 -1.45 34.99 4.27
C GLN A 16 -1.30 33.67 3.50
N ASP A 17 -0.08 33.30 3.14
CA ASP A 17 0.22 31.92 2.79
C ASP A 17 0.08 31.07 4.05
N SER A 18 -0.90 30.17 4.01
CA SER A 18 -1.14 29.16 5.03
C SER A 18 0.06 28.22 5.12
N VAL A 19 0.96 28.50 6.05
CA VAL A 19 1.99 27.56 6.47
C VAL A 19 1.29 26.44 7.22
N MET A 20 0.82 25.42 6.50
CA MET A 20 0.40 24.16 7.12
C MET A 20 1.62 23.57 7.81
N THR A 21 1.66 23.74 9.12
CA THR A 21 2.65 23.14 10.01
C THR A 21 2.43 21.64 9.93
N VAL A 22 3.29 20.95 9.16
CA VAL A 22 3.37 19.49 9.15
C VAL A 22 3.88 19.09 10.53
N THR A 23 2.97 18.87 11.48
CA THR A 23 3.29 18.27 12.76
C THR A 23 3.78 16.85 12.51
N GLN A 24 4.85 16.44 13.19
CA GLN A 24 5.50 15.14 13.00
C GLN A 24 4.62 13.94 13.42
N GLU A 25 3.38 14.17 13.86
CA GLU A 25 2.46 13.15 14.38
C GLU A 25 1.70 12.37 13.30
N THR A 26 1.81 12.72 12.02
CA THR A 26 1.13 12.02 10.90
C THR A 26 2.05 11.16 10.03
N ARG A 27 3.32 10.96 10.41
CA ARG A 27 4.36 10.32 9.58
C ARG A 27 4.49 8.80 9.72
N HIS A 28 3.47 8.10 10.21
CA HIS A 28 3.48 6.64 10.18
C HIS A 28 2.85 6.17 8.87
N GLU A 29 3.65 6.19 7.80
CA GLU A 29 3.29 5.53 6.55
C GLU A 29 3.49 4.02 6.72
N VAL A 30 2.47 3.24 6.38
CA VAL A 30 2.51 1.78 6.43
C VAL A 30 2.84 1.27 5.04
N LEU A 31 3.69 0.24 4.95
CA LEU A 31 3.94 -0.44 3.69
C LEU A 31 2.83 -1.46 3.44
N TYR A 32 1.97 -1.21 2.47
CA TYR A 32 0.88 -2.10 2.09
C TYR A 32 1.29 -3.03 0.93
N PHE A 33 1.00 -4.32 1.06
CA PHE A 33 1.23 -5.34 0.05
C PHE A 33 -0.07 -5.70 -0.68
N ALA A 34 -0.18 -5.28 -1.94
CA ALA A 34 -1.30 -5.60 -2.81
C ALA A 34 -1.02 -6.88 -3.60
N TYR A 35 -1.92 -7.86 -3.53
CA TYR A 35 -1.84 -9.14 -4.26
C TYR A 35 -3.08 -9.45 -5.12
N GLY A 36 -4.05 -8.52 -5.16
CA GLY A 36 -5.32 -8.66 -5.85
C GLY A 36 -5.62 -7.44 -6.71
N SER A 37 -6.88 -6.99 -6.69
CA SER A 37 -7.36 -5.86 -7.51
C SER A 37 -6.62 -4.54 -7.26
N ASN A 38 -6.13 -4.32 -6.03
CA ASN A 38 -5.29 -3.16 -5.68
C ASN A 38 -3.88 -3.18 -6.32
N MET A 39 -3.47 -4.23 -7.05
CA MET A 39 -2.26 -4.19 -7.89
C MET A 39 -2.43 -3.25 -9.09
N SER A 40 -3.67 -2.96 -9.49
CA SER A 40 -3.93 -1.92 -10.50
C SER A 40 -3.68 -0.54 -9.90
N THR A 41 -2.60 0.12 -10.33
CA THR A 41 -2.24 1.47 -9.87
C THR A 41 -3.33 2.49 -10.18
N ALA A 42 -4.11 2.31 -11.25
CA ALA A 42 -5.25 3.17 -11.55
C ALA A 42 -6.37 3.00 -10.51
N GLN A 43 -6.70 1.77 -10.14
CA GLN A 43 -7.70 1.49 -9.11
C GLN A 43 -7.22 1.98 -7.74
N MET A 44 -5.95 1.71 -7.40
CA MET A 44 -5.37 2.15 -6.14
C MET A 44 -5.36 3.67 -6.02
N ARG A 45 -4.98 4.41 -7.08
CA ARG A 45 -5.05 5.88 -7.08
C ARG A 45 -6.46 6.44 -6.89
N GLN A 46 -7.48 5.72 -7.37
CA GLN A 46 -8.87 6.14 -7.17
C GLN A 46 -9.32 5.95 -5.71
N ARG A 47 -8.92 4.85 -5.07
CA ARG A 47 -9.28 4.52 -3.67
C ARG A 47 -8.43 5.29 -2.65
N CYS A 48 -7.15 5.40 -2.94
CA CYS A 48 -6.08 5.90 -2.09
C CYS A 48 -5.22 6.91 -2.89
N PRO A 49 -5.68 8.17 -3.04
CA PRO A 49 -5.06 9.16 -3.91
C PRO A 49 -3.67 9.63 -3.46
N HIS A 50 -3.31 9.40 -2.20
CA HIS A 50 -2.01 9.76 -1.63
C HIS A 50 -1.06 8.55 -1.53
N SER A 51 -1.53 7.34 -1.82
CA SER A 51 -0.70 6.15 -1.87
C SER A 51 0.35 6.22 -2.99
N THR A 52 1.57 5.75 -2.69
CA THR A 52 2.67 5.75 -3.64
C THR A 52 3.15 4.33 -3.89
N PRO A 53 3.13 3.81 -5.14
CA PRO A 53 3.74 2.52 -5.44
C PRO A 53 5.26 2.64 -5.30
N VAL A 54 5.86 1.76 -4.51
CA VAL A 54 7.29 1.83 -4.19
C VAL A 54 8.10 0.63 -4.66
N GLY A 55 7.47 -0.46 -5.06
CA GLY A 55 8.22 -1.61 -5.54
C GLY A 55 7.43 -2.90 -5.59
N LEU A 56 8.11 -3.99 -5.90
CA LEU A 56 7.58 -5.35 -5.85
C LEU A 56 8.05 -6.05 -4.58
N GLY A 57 7.14 -6.79 -3.97
CA GLY A 57 7.43 -7.67 -2.84
C GLY A 57 7.09 -9.12 -3.17
N LEU A 58 7.69 -10.02 -2.39
CA LEU A 58 7.40 -11.44 -2.36
C LEU A 58 6.99 -11.84 -0.94
N LEU A 59 5.78 -12.34 -0.80
CA LEU A 59 5.26 -12.89 0.44
C LEU A 59 5.53 -14.41 0.44
N GLN A 60 6.64 -14.82 1.07
CA GLN A 60 7.11 -16.21 1.09
C GLN A 60 6.31 -17.07 2.07
N GLY A 61 6.02 -18.33 1.70
CA GLY A 61 5.23 -19.23 2.55
C GLY A 61 3.73 -18.89 2.56
N TRP A 62 3.27 -18.16 1.55
CA TRP A 62 1.85 -17.88 1.32
C TRP A 62 1.44 -18.38 -0.06
N THR A 63 0.18 -18.75 -0.18
CA THR A 63 -0.45 -19.20 -1.42
C THR A 63 -1.57 -18.24 -1.78
N TRP A 64 -1.59 -17.81 -3.04
CA TRP A 64 -2.68 -17.01 -3.58
C TRP A 64 -3.82 -17.93 -4.00
N ILE A 65 -5.04 -17.56 -3.62
CA ILE A 65 -6.26 -18.27 -4.01
C ILE A 65 -7.34 -17.27 -4.42
N ILE A 66 -8.36 -17.77 -5.09
CA ILE A 66 -9.66 -17.12 -5.08
C ILE A 66 -10.51 -17.79 -4.00
N ASN A 67 -11.04 -17.01 -3.05
CA ASN A 67 -11.86 -17.56 -1.99
C ASN A 67 -13.29 -17.88 -2.47
N GLU A 68 -14.09 -18.50 -1.60
CA GLU A 68 -15.49 -18.86 -1.84
C GLU A 68 -16.41 -17.69 -2.25
N ARG A 69 -16.02 -16.44 -1.95
CA ARG A 69 -16.75 -15.24 -2.37
C ARG A 69 -16.37 -14.79 -3.79
N GLY A 70 -15.43 -15.47 -4.42
CA GLY A 70 -14.88 -15.16 -5.74
C GLY A 70 -13.88 -14.00 -5.74
N TYR A 71 -13.29 -13.66 -4.57
CA TYR A 71 -12.28 -12.61 -4.45
C TYR A 71 -10.89 -13.18 -4.18
N ALA A 72 -9.86 -12.47 -4.60
CA ALA A 72 -8.46 -12.82 -4.32
C ALA A 72 -8.20 -12.84 -2.81
N ASN A 73 -7.50 -13.87 -2.33
CA ASN A 73 -7.06 -14.00 -0.96
C ASN A 73 -5.64 -14.61 -0.93
N VAL A 74 -4.93 -14.43 0.19
CA VAL A 74 -3.69 -15.15 0.46
C VAL A 74 -3.84 -15.97 1.73
N VAL A 75 -3.42 -17.22 1.67
CA VAL A 75 -3.46 -18.15 2.80
C VAL A 75 -2.05 -18.58 3.15
N ALA A 76 -1.72 -18.63 4.44
CA ALA A 76 -0.43 -19.14 4.88
C ALA A 76 -0.34 -20.62 4.46
N THR A 77 0.75 -20.99 3.79
CA THR A 77 1.03 -22.38 3.45
C THR A 77 1.39 -23.10 4.75
N VAL A 78 0.41 -23.76 5.38
CA VAL A 78 0.71 -24.72 6.45
C VAL A 78 1.53 -25.85 5.84
N ASP A 79 2.56 -26.28 6.56
CA ASP A 79 3.56 -27.26 6.14
C ASP A 79 2.93 -28.55 5.57
N VAL A 80 2.55 -28.55 4.30
CA VAL A 80 2.39 -29.78 3.54
C VAL A 80 3.81 -30.12 3.11
N GLU A 81 4.23 -31.34 3.47
CA GLU A 81 5.55 -31.96 3.29
C GLU A 81 6.04 -32.05 1.83
N GLU A 82 5.82 -31.03 1.01
CA GLU A 82 6.34 -30.90 -0.34
C GLU A 82 7.60 -30.02 -0.33
N ALA A 83 8.61 -30.53 0.36
CA ALA A 83 9.97 -30.02 0.34
C ALA A 83 10.81 -30.57 -0.85
N GLU A 84 10.19 -31.28 -1.80
CA GLU A 84 10.91 -31.92 -2.93
C GLU A 84 10.54 -31.41 -4.33
N ALA A 85 9.84 -30.27 -4.43
CA ALA A 85 9.75 -29.54 -5.70
C ALA A 85 10.74 -28.37 -5.67
N GLU A 86 11.54 -28.24 -6.74
CA GLU A 86 12.61 -27.25 -6.96
C GLU A 86 12.44 -25.88 -6.29
N PRO A 87 13.53 -25.14 -5.98
CA PRO A 87 13.50 -23.84 -5.31
C PRO A 87 13.02 -22.72 -6.24
N LYS A 88 11.85 -22.88 -6.87
CA LYS A 88 11.00 -21.75 -7.24
C LYS A 88 10.45 -21.24 -5.93
N ALA A 89 10.81 -20.02 -5.56
CA ALA A 89 10.39 -19.39 -4.32
C ALA A 89 8.85 -19.47 -4.19
N LYS A 90 8.36 -20.48 -3.45
CA LYS A 90 6.93 -20.65 -3.16
C LYS A 90 6.49 -19.40 -2.40
N GLY A 91 5.64 -18.59 -3.02
CA GLY A 91 5.21 -17.32 -2.45
C GLY A 91 4.37 -16.51 -3.44
N VAL A 92 3.76 -15.46 -2.91
CA VAL A 92 2.89 -14.55 -3.67
C VAL A 92 3.67 -13.30 -4.01
N TYR A 93 3.74 -12.93 -5.29
CA TYR A 93 4.25 -11.63 -5.69
C TYR A 93 3.16 -10.57 -5.58
N GLY A 94 3.54 -9.39 -5.15
CA GLY A 94 2.63 -8.27 -4.99
C GLY A 94 3.31 -6.93 -5.19
N LEU A 95 2.48 -5.89 -5.28
CA LEU A 95 2.92 -4.51 -5.41
C LEU A 95 2.92 -3.84 -4.02
N LEU A 96 4.03 -3.22 -3.68
CA LEU A 96 4.24 -2.49 -2.43
C LEU A 96 3.83 -1.04 -2.60
N TYR A 97 3.05 -0.54 -1.65
CA TYR A 97 2.61 0.85 -1.57
C TYR A 97 3.01 1.47 -0.24
N LEU A 98 3.54 2.69 -0.26
CA LEU A 98 3.51 3.54 0.92
C LEU A 98 2.08 4.06 1.08
N LEU A 99 1.49 3.79 2.24
CA LEU A 99 0.11 4.09 2.55
C LEU A 99 0.07 5.08 3.73
N PRO A 100 -0.31 6.34 3.49
CA PRO A 100 -0.58 7.30 4.55
C PRO A 100 -1.79 6.87 5.40
N PRO A 101 -1.87 7.27 6.68
CA PRO A 101 -2.97 6.87 7.57
C PRO A 101 -4.37 7.15 7.01
N GLN A 102 -4.58 8.28 6.30
CA GLN A 102 -5.90 8.62 5.75
C GLN A 102 -6.32 7.67 4.61
N ASP A 103 -5.35 7.13 3.88
CA ASP A 103 -5.62 6.18 2.81
C ASP A 103 -5.77 4.75 3.35
N GLU A 104 -5.09 4.41 4.46
CA GLU A 104 -5.35 3.16 5.19
C GLU A 104 -6.81 3.08 5.66
N GLU A 105 -7.33 4.14 6.29
CA GLU A 105 -8.73 4.18 6.74
C GLU A 105 -9.74 4.04 5.59
N ARG A 106 -9.44 4.62 4.43
CA ARG A 106 -10.26 4.44 3.23
C ARG A 106 -10.22 2.99 2.75
N LEU A 107 -9.03 2.41 2.70
CA LEU A 107 -8.80 1.05 2.24
C LEU A 107 -9.50 0.04 3.15
N ASP A 108 -9.47 0.24 4.48
CA ASP A 108 -10.22 -0.56 5.45
C ASP A 108 -11.72 -0.65 5.09
N GLY A 109 -12.30 0.46 4.63
CA GLY A 109 -13.69 0.51 4.17
C GLY A 109 -13.95 -0.30 2.89
N TYR A 110 -13.02 -0.24 1.92
CA TYR A 110 -13.12 -1.03 0.67
C TYR A 110 -12.93 -2.53 0.91
N GLU A 111 -12.03 -2.90 1.82
CA GLU A 111 -11.75 -4.30 2.18
C GLU A 111 -12.79 -4.86 3.15
N GLY A 112 -13.69 -4.02 3.68
CA GLY A 112 -14.77 -4.43 4.57
C GLY A 112 -14.27 -4.95 5.92
N VAL A 113 -13.19 -4.35 6.45
CA VAL A 113 -12.61 -4.71 7.74
C VAL A 113 -13.61 -4.46 8.89
N PRO A 114 -13.71 -5.35 9.90
CA PRO A 114 -13.05 -6.66 10.04
C PRO A 114 -13.91 -7.85 9.57
N TRP A 115 -14.93 -7.62 8.74
CA TRP A 115 -15.93 -8.64 8.40
C TRP A 115 -15.54 -9.47 7.19
N ALA A 116 -14.97 -8.83 6.17
CA ALA A 116 -14.55 -9.43 4.91
C ALA A 116 -13.08 -9.83 4.93
N TYR A 117 -12.19 -8.91 5.30
CA TYR A 117 -10.76 -9.16 5.48
C TYR A 117 -10.28 -8.67 6.86
N GLU A 118 -9.19 -9.25 7.34
CA GLU A 118 -8.46 -8.82 8.54
C GLU A 118 -7.12 -8.20 8.15
N LYS A 119 -6.69 -7.17 8.90
CA LYS A 119 -5.36 -6.58 8.77
C LYS A 119 -4.32 -7.49 9.42
N VAL A 120 -3.34 -7.93 8.63
CA VAL A 120 -2.23 -8.77 9.08
C VAL A 120 -0.91 -8.06 8.76
N ALA A 121 -0.11 -7.81 9.79
CA ALA A 121 1.26 -7.38 9.59
C ALA A 121 2.17 -8.62 9.52
N CYS A 122 2.87 -8.80 8.41
CA CYS A 122 3.80 -9.93 8.22
C CYS A 122 5.09 -9.46 7.53
N GLU A 123 6.07 -10.36 7.50
CA GLU A 123 7.32 -10.13 6.77
C GLU A 123 7.16 -10.56 5.32
N ALA A 124 7.55 -9.70 4.40
CA ALA A 124 7.75 -9.99 2.99
C ALA A 124 9.22 -9.72 2.62
N ARG A 125 9.66 -10.18 1.46
CA ARG A 125 10.92 -9.73 0.87
C ARG A 125 10.63 -8.65 -0.16
N TRP A 126 11.31 -7.52 -0.06
CA TRP A 126 11.39 -6.59 -1.16
C TRP A 126 12.13 -7.30 -2.30
N VAL A 127 11.64 -7.18 -3.54
CA VAL A 127 12.23 -7.82 -4.73
C VAL A 127 12.76 -6.77 -5.70
N ARG A 128 11.98 -5.70 -5.93
CA ARG A 128 12.41 -4.55 -6.75
C ARG A 128 11.91 -3.24 -6.21
N ASP A 129 12.72 -2.20 -6.21
CA ASP A 129 12.26 -0.85 -5.84
C ASP A 129 11.54 -0.12 -7.00
N GLY A 130 11.16 1.14 -6.76
CA GLY A 130 10.48 1.98 -7.74
C GLY A 130 11.34 2.32 -8.97
N GLU A 131 12.66 2.14 -8.89
CA GLU A 131 13.60 2.26 -10.01
C GLU A 131 13.88 0.90 -10.69
N LEU A 132 13.15 -0.16 -10.29
CA LEU A 132 13.29 -1.53 -10.76
C LEU A 132 14.64 -2.18 -10.43
N ARG A 133 15.40 -1.63 -9.48
CA ARG A 133 16.62 -2.25 -8.96
C ARG A 133 16.25 -3.44 -8.10
N ALA A 134 16.99 -4.53 -8.23
CA ALA A 134 16.81 -5.69 -7.37
C ALA A 134 17.17 -5.30 -5.92
N VAL A 135 16.21 -5.49 -5.03
CA VAL A 135 16.37 -5.38 -3.57
C VAL A 135 16.04 -6.77 -3.05
N ASP A 136 16.78 -7.29 -2.07
CA ASP A 136 16.54 -8.62 -1.49
C ASP A 136 16.47 -8.55 0.04
N GLU A 137 15.75 -7.56 0.53
CA GLU A 137 15.70 -7.21 1.95
C GLU A 137 14.36 -7.59 2.58
N PRO A 138 14.34 -8.11 3.81
CA PRO A 138 13.09 -8.34 4.54
C PRO A 138 12.44 -7.00 4.87
N VAL A 139 11.12 -6.95 4.73
CA VAL A 139 10.33 -5.75 4.99
C VAL A 139 9.00 -6.12 5.63
N ARG A 140 8.61 -5.36 6.65
CA ARG A 140 7.32 -5.53 7.31
C ARG A 140 6.24 -4.85 6.48
N VAL A 141 5.21 -5.62 6.12
CA VAL A 141 4.08 -5.15 5.31
C VAL A 141 2.75 -5.39 6.00
N LEU A 142 1.78 -4.53 5.69
CA LEU A 142 0.37 -4.75 5.94
C LEU A 142 -0.25 -5.52 4.77
N VAL A 143 -1.01 -6.55 5.09
CA VAL A 143 -1.73 -7.41 4.15
C VAL A 143 -3.16 -7.57 4.64
N TYR A 144 -4.15 -7.49 3.75
CA TYR A 144 -5.54 -7.84 4.07
C TYR A 144 -5.74 -9.33 3.81
N VAL A 145 -6.24 -10.10 4.77
CA VAL A 145 -6.41 -11.57 4.64
C VAL A 145 -7.81 -11.99 5.10
N ASP A 146 -8.54 -12.75 4.28
CA ASP A 146 -9.78 -13.41 4.72
C ASP A 146 -9.40 -14.72 5.42
N ARG A 147 -9.36 -14.71 6.76
CA ARG A 147 -9.06 -15.90 7.57
C ARG A 147 -10.25 -16.84 7.75
N LYS A 148 -11.46 -16.40 7.40
CA LYS A 148 -12.68 -17.20 7.55
C LYS A 148 -12.90 -18.09 6.33
N ARG A 149 -12.52 -17.61 5.15
CA ARG A 149 -12.77 -18.28 3.86
C ARG A 149 -11.44 -18.53 3.15
N VAL A 150 -10.85 -19.66 3.49
CA VAL A 150 -9.51 -20.08 3.02
C VAL A 150 -9.58 -21.18 1.95
N ALA A 151 -10.78 -21.64 1.58
CA ALA A 151 -10.97 -22.61 0.51
C ALA A 151 -10.91 -21.94 -0.88
N GLU A 152 -10.23 -22.58 -1.81
CA GLU A 152 -10.14 -22.14 -3.20
C GLU A 152 -11.46 -22.34 -3.95
N SER A 153 -11.84 -21.38 -4.79
CA SER A 153 -13.05 -21.36 -5.59
C SER A 153 -12.82 -20.63 -6.92
N VAL A 154 -13.88 -20.46 -7.72
CA VAL A 154 -13.83 -19.77 -9.01
C VAL A 154 -13.97 -18.24 -8.85
N PRO A 155 -13.30 -17.43 -9.69
CA PRO A 155 -13.51 -15.99 -9.73
C PRO A 155 -14.98 -15.64 -9.92
N ARG A 156 -15.44 -14.59 -9.23
CA ARG A 156 -16.74 -14.02 -9.50
C ARG A 156 -16.73 -13.37 -10.88
N ASN A 157 -17.75 -13.62 -11.70
CA ASN A 157 -17.96 -12.85 -12.92
C ASN A 157 -18.33 -11.40 -12.53
N GLU A 158 -17.48 -10.44 -12.93
CA GLU A 158 -17.74 -9.00 -12.89
C GLU A 158 -18.27 -8.50 -14.24
#